data_AF-A0A938JUW9-F1
#
_entry.id   AF-A0A938JUW9-F1
#
_cell.length_a   1.000
_cell.length_b   1.000
_cell.length_c   1.000
_cell.angle_alpha   90.00
_cell.angle_beta   90.00
_cell.angle_gamma   90.00
#
_symmetry.space_group_name_H-M   'P 1'
#
loop_
_entity.id
_entity.type
_entity.pdbx_description
1 polymer ?
#
loop_
_entity_poly.entity_id
_entity_poly.type
_entity_poly.pdbx_seq_one_letter_code
_entity_poly.pdbx_strand_id
1 'polypeptide(L)'
;TTYRVMSEDAVDVAVTDLKRIVPESCTETLSIVGADGYLVLLNKADELAKDYGISKEIVMHLLNRHGALFAEVLEPALKNNALLEPLIPGLSYLKAEVLYAVTHEGARSVDDVLSRRTRINFEAKDQGLGVAEEVAEIIGEVLGWSESQAKNSVKDYEEQVLVQSDALAKTLSESA
;
A
#
# COMPACT_ATOMS: atom_id res chain seq x y z
N THR A 1 -0.36 19.43 -11.18
CA THR A 1 0.74 18.69 -10.55
C THR A 1 1.99 18.85 -11.42
N THR A 2 3.18 19.02 -10.83
CA THR A 2 4.44 19.37 -11.54
C THR A 2 5.57 18.36 -11.32
N TYR A 3 5.35 17.31 -10.51
CA TYR A 3 6.42 16.43 -10.05
C TYR A 3 7.25 15.81 -11.19
N ARG A 4 6.60 15.35 -12.28
CA ARG A 4 7.26 14.71 -13.42
C ARG A 4 8.19 15.68 -14.14
N VAL A 5 7.66 16.85 -14.52
CA VAL A 5 8.43 17.91 -15.22
C VAL A 5 9.59 18.39 -14.34
N MET A 6 9.34 18.62 -13.05
CA MET A 6 10.41 19.00 -12.12
C MET A 6 11.49 17.92 -11.97
N SER A 7 11.11 16.64 -12.06
CA SER A 7 12.07 15.53 -12.02
C SER A 7 12.88 15.44 -13.31
N GLU A 8 12.24 15.66 -14.46
CA GLU A 8 12.90 15.79 -15.76
C GLU A 8 13.91 16.93 -15.75
N ASP A 9 13.53 18.14 -15.31
CA ASP A 9 14.45 19.28 -15.16
C ASP A 9 15.65 18.95 -14.25
N ALA A 10 15.41 18.26 -13.13
CA ALA A 10 16.48 17.87 -12.21
C ALA A 10 17.45 16.86 -12.84
N VAL A 11 16.94 15.91 -13.62
CA VAL A 11 17.77 14.94 -14.36
C VAL A 11 18.54 15.65 -15.47
N ASP A 12 17.91 16.55 -16.22
CA ASP A 12 18.54 17.33 -17.29
C ASP A 12 19.73 18.14 -16.78
N VAL A 13 19.63 18.72 -15.58
CA VAL A 13 20.77 19.38 -14.94
C VAL A 13 21.85 18.36 -14.55
N ALA A 14 21.47 17.24 -13.90
CA ALA A 14 22.43 16.25 -13.42
C ALA A 14 23.23 15.56 -14.54
N VAL A 15 22.64 15.39 -15.74
CA VAL A 15 23.33 14.72 -16.85
C VAL A 15 24.42 15.57 -17.49
N THR A 16 24.42 16.89 -17.29
CA THR A 16 25.45 17.80 -17.84
C THR A 16 26.87 17.47 -17.34
N ASP A 17 26.98 16.90 -16.14
CA ASP A 17 28.25 16.48 -15.54
C ASP A 17 28.68 15.06 -15.94
N LEU A 18 27.84 14.33 -16.68
CA LEU A 18 28.14 12.96 -17.09
C LEU A 18 28.98 12.94 -18.37
N LYS A 19 30.11 12.21 -18.36
CA LYS A 19 30.97 12.01 -19.53
C LYS A 19 30.42 10.94 -20.50
N ARG A 20 29.12 10.96 -20.78
CA ARG A 20 28.45 10.07 -21.74
C ARG A 20 27.23 10.74 -22.35
N ILE A 21 26.81 10.25 -23.51
CA ILE A 21 25.54 10.65 -24.11
C ILE A 21 24.40 10.03 -23.29
N VAL A 22 23.42 10.85 -22.92
CA VAL A 22 22.21 10.42 -22.23
C VAL A 22 21.00 10.70 -23.15
N PRO A 23 20.10 9.72 -23.37
CA PRO A 23 18.89 9.93 -24.16
C PRO A 23 17.94 10.95 -23.52
N GLU A 24 17.04 11.51 -24.33
CA GLU A 24 15.93 12.32 -23.83
C GLU A 24 15.01 11.52 -22.89
N SER A 25 14.37 12.22 -21.96
CA SER A 25 13.39 11.64 -21.04
C SER A 25 12.17 11.13 -21.82
N CYS A 26 11.76 9.90 -21.51
CA CYS A 26 10.53 9.30 -22.04
C CYS A 26 9.40 9.26 -21.00
N THR A 27 9.57 9.98 -19.89
CA THR A 27 8.68 9.89 -18.72
C THR A 27 7.27 10.43 -18.99
N GLU A 28 7.08 11.21 -20.04
CA GLU A 28 5.76 11.70 -20.46
C GLU A 28 4.82 10.56 -20.90
N THR A 29 5.37 9.55 -21.58
CA THR A 29 4.60 8.41 -22.10
C THR A 29 4.82 7.13 -21.31
N LEU A 30 5.79 7.11 -20.39
CA LEU A 30 6.09 5.96 -19.56
C LEU A 30 4.96 5.75 -18.54
N SER A 31 4.26 4.63 -18.67
CA SER A 31 3.28 4.21 -17.66
C SER A 31 3.96 3.97 -16.32
N ILE A 32 3.33 4.44 -15.25
CA ILE A 32 3.75 4.08 -13.90
C ILE A 32 3.49 2.59 -13.64
N VAL A 33 4.19 2.05 -12.64
CA VAL A 33 4.05 0.66 -12.21
C VAL A 33 2.57 0.35 -11.93
N GLY A 34 2.11 -0.80 -12.43
CA GLY A 34 0.71 -1.25 -12.31
C GLY A 34 -0.28 -0.62 -13.29
N ALA A 35 0.07 0.43 -14.03
CA ALA A 35 -0.89 1.07 -14.94
C ALA A 35 -1.13 0.29 -16.24
N ASP A 36 -0.12 -0.43 -16.74
CA ASP A 36 -0.23 -1.18 -17.99
C ASP A 36 -1.23 -2.34 -17.88
N GLY A 37 -2.14 -2.46 -18.85
CA GLY A 37 -3.16 -3.52 -18.85
C GLY A 37 -4.34 -3.33 -17.87
N TYR A 38 -4.37 -2.27 -17.05
CA TYR A 38 -5.41 -2.04 -16.05
C TYR A 38 -6.85 -2.12 -16.62
N LEU A 39 -7.13 -1.44 -17.74
CA LEU A 39 -8.48 -1.42 -18.33
C LEU A 39 -8.94 -2.81 -18.81
N VAL A 40 -8.00 -3.66 -19.24
CA VAL A 40 -8.31 -5.03 -19.67
C VAL A 40 -8.73 -5.86 -18.47
N LEU A 41 -8.00 -5.75 -17.36
CA LEU A 41 -8.31 -6.46 -16.11
C LEU A 41 -9.62 -5.99 -15.49
N LEU A 42 -9.90 -4.68 -15.56
CA LEU A 42 -11.16 -4.10 -15.08
C LEU A 42 -12.38 -4.73 -15.77
N ASN A 43 -12.30 -4.92 -17.09
CA ASN A 43 -13.36 -5.58 -17.86
C ASN A 43 -13.54 -7.06 -17.52
N LYS A 44 -12.55 -7.68 -16.87
CA LYS A 44 -12.55 -9.09 -16.44
C LYS A 44 -12.81 -9.27 -14.95
N ALA A 45 -13.19 -8.22 -14.21
CA ALA A 45 -13.32 -8.30 -12.75
C ALA A 45 -14.25 -9.42 -12.26
N ASP A 46 -15.33 -9.73 -12.98
CA ASP A 46 -16.24 -10.85 -12.64
C ASP A 46 -15.62 -12.24 -12.85
N GLU A 47 -14.75 -12.39 -13.85
CA GLU A 47 -14.00 -13.63 -14.12
C GLU A 47 -12.93 -13.82 -13.04
N LEU A 48 -12.15 -12.77 -12.77
CA LEU A 48 -11.11 -12.76 -11.74
C LEU A 48 -11.67 -13.07 -10.35
N ALA A 49 -12.85 -12.54 -10.01
CA ALA A 49 -13.51 -12.84 -8.74
C ALA A 49 -13.79 -14.35 -8.57
N LYS A 50 -14.20 -15.03 -9.65
CA LYS A 50 -14.44 -16.48 -9.63
C LYS A 50 -13.14 -17.26 -9.55
N ASP A 51 -12.13 -16.85 -10.32
CA ASP A 51 -10.84 -17.55 -10.40
C ASP A 51 -10.11 -17.56 -9.06
N TYR A 52 -10.13 -16.42 -8.35
CA TYR A 52 -9.48 -16.27 -7.06
C TYR A 52 -10.41 -16.58 -5.87
N GLY A 53 -11.69 -16.87 -6.10
CA GLY A 53 -12.65 -17.19 -5.04
C GLY A 53 -12.92 -16.05 -4.06
N ILE A 54 -12.81 -14.79 -4.51
CA ILE A 54 -13.02 -13.57 -3.72
C ILE A 54 -14.17 -12.74 -4.28
N SER A 55 -14.66 -11.78 -3.51
CA SER A 55 -15.74 -10.90 -3.99
C SER A 55 -15.25 -9.98 -5.12
N LYS A 56 -16.16 -9.60 -6.01
CA LYS A 56 -15.89 -8.58 -7.03
C LYS A 56 -15.43 -7.26 -6.42
N GLU A 57 -15.96 -6.91 -5.25
CA GLU A 57 -15.58 -5.69 -4.53
C GLU A 57 -14.09 -5.70 -4.16
N ILE A 58 -13.58 -6.83 -3.66
CA ILE A 58 -12.16 -7.00 -3.35
C ILE A 58 -11.32 -6.95 -4.62
N VAL A 59 -11.74 -7.59 -5.71
CA VAL A 59 -11.04 -7.49 -7.01
C VAL A 59 -10.95 -6.04 -7.47
N MET A 60 -12.07 -5.31 -7.45
CA MET A 60 -12.10 -3.91 -7.86
C MET A 60 -11.22 -3.04 -6.96
N HIS A 61 -11.23 -3.28 -5.65
CA HIS A 61 -10.35 -2.62 -4.69
C HIS A 61 -8.87 -2.86 -5.02
N LEU A 62 -8.46 -4.11 -5.23
CA LEU A 62 -7.08 -4.45 -5.57
C LEU A 62 -6.66 -3.84 -6.91
N LEU A 63 -7.51 -3.90 -7.94
CA LEU A 63 -7.25 -3.26 -9.23
C LEU A 63 -7.12 -1.74 -9.11
N ASN A 64 -7.99 -1.09 -8.33
CA ASN A 64 -7.93 0.36 -8.14
C ASN A 64 -6.69 0.82 -7.36
N ARG A 65 -6.08 -0.05 -6.55
CA ARG A 65 -4.90 0.28 -5.74
C ARG A 65 -3.58 -0.16 -6.36
N HIS A 66 -3.53 -1.39 -6.87
CA HIS A 66 -2.31 -2.03 -7.39
C HIS A 66 -2.29 -2.10 -8.93
N GLY A 67 -3.39 -1.73 -9.59
CA GLY A 67 -3.51 -1.83 -11.03
C GLY A 67 -3.33 -3.27 -11.49
N ALA A 68 -2.51 -3.48 -12.52
CA ALA A 68 -2.18 -4.81 -13.03
C ALA A 68 -1.27 -5.65 -12.13
N LEU A 69 -0.71 -5.08 -11.07
CA LEU A 69 0.03 -5.85 -10.06
C LEU A 69 -0.89 -6.69 -9.17
N PHE A 70 -2.22 -6.58 -9.30
CA PHE A 70 -3.19 -7.36 -8.51
C PHE A 70 -2.87 -8.87 -8.49
N ALA A 71 -2.41 -9.43 -9.61
CA ALA A 71 -2.09 -10.85 -9.70
C ALA A 71 -0.86 -11.21 -8.85
N GLU A 72 0.13 -10.30 -8.79
CA GLU A 72 1.33 -10.43 -7.96
C GLU A 72 0.99 -10.33 -6.48
N VAL A 73 0.07 -9.42 -6.12
CA VAL A 73 -0.46 -9.30 -4.75
C VAL A 73 -1.11 -10.60 -4.29
N LEU A 74 -1.87 -11.28 -5.17
CA LEU A 74 -2.58 -12.51 -4.83
C LEU A 74 -1.77 -13.79 -5.03
N GLU A 75 -0.62 -13.73 -5.70
CA GLU A 75 0.21 -14.91 -5.98
C GLU A 75 0.55 -15.73 -4.72
N PRO A 76 0.97 -15.12 -3.59
CA PRO A 76 1.25 -15.87 -2.36
C PRO A 76 0.04 -16.66 -1.84
N ALA A 77 -1.16 -16.17 -2.11
CA ALA A 77 -2.40 -16.79 -1.65
C ALA A 77 -2.70 -18.13 -2.34
N LEU A 78 -2.09 -18.40 -3.49
CA LEU A 78 -2.15 -19.71 -4.16
C LEU A 78 -1.56 -20.84 -3.31
N LYS A 79 -0.61 -20.51 -2.42
CA LYS A 79 0.02 -21.47 -1.49
C LYS A 79 -0.55 -21.36 -0.07
N ASN A 80 -1.04 -20.20 0.31
CA ASN A 80 -1.64 -19.96 1.61
C ASN A 80 -2.96 -19.18 1.48
N ASN A 81 -4.07 -19.90 1.45
CA ASN A 81 -5.40 -19.32 1.26
C ASN A 81 -5.83 -18.36 2.39
N ALA A 82 -5.20 -18.44 3.57
CA ALA A 82 -5.45 -17.50 4.67
C ALA A 82 -5.09 -16.06 4.29
N LEU A 83 -4.23 -15.86 3.29
CA LEU A 83 -3.90 -14.53 2.78
C LEU A 83 -5.06 -13.86 2.02
N LEU A 84 -6.08 -14.62 1.60
CA LEU A 84 -7.32 -14.08 1.03
C LEU A 84 -8.33 -13.63 2.09
N GLU A 85 -8.03 -13.82 3.37
CA GLU A 85 -8.92 -13.34 4.44
C GLU A 85 -8.87 -11.82 4.52
N PRO A 86 -10.03 -11.16 4.70
CA PRO A 86 -10.06 -9.74 5.02
C PRO A 86 -9.30 -9.47 6.31
N LEU A 87 -8.43 -8.46 6.30
CA LEU A 87 -7.70 -8.00 7.47
C LEU A 87 -8.66 -7.35 8.48
N ILE A 88 -9.62 -6.56 8.00
CA ILE A 88 -10.64 -5.91 8.84
C ILE A 88 -12.01 -6.34 8.33
N PRO A 89 -12.87 -6.94 9.17
CA PRO A 89 -14.24 -7.25 8.80
C PRO A 89 -15.00 -6.02 8.28
N GLY A 90 -15.52 -6.10 7.06
CA GLY A 90 -16.28 -5.02 6.42
C GLY A 90 -15.45 -4.03 5.60
N LEU A 91 -14.13 -4.19 5.52
CA LEU A 91 -13.29 -3.49 4.55
C LEU A 91 -12.69 -4.48 3.54
N SER A 92 -12.30 -3.98 2.36
CA SER A 92 -11.78 -4.81 1.26
C SER A 92 -10.27 -5.12 1.35
N TYR A 93 -9.60 -4.76 2.45
CA TYR A 93 -8.17 -5.03 2.64
C TYR A 93 -7.93 -6.50 2.96
N LEU A 94 -7.03 -7.14 2.23
CA LEU A 94 -6.62 -8.52 2.47
C LEU A 94 -5.28 -8.60 3.22
N LYS A 95 -5.05 -9.71 3.94
CA LYS A 95 -3.73 -10.01 4.53
C LYS A 95 -2.63 -10.10 3.46
N ALA A 96 -2.96 -10.56 2.25
CA ALA A 96 -2.07 -10.56 1.10
C ALA A 96 -1.46 -9.17 0.81
N GLU A 97 -2.20 -8.09 1.06
CA GLU A 97 -1.71 -6.74 0.81
C GLU A 97 -0.68 -6.29 1.84
N VAL A 98 -0.80 -6.74 3.09
CA VAL A 98 0.19 -6.50 4.14
C VAL A 98 1.51 -7.18 3.76
N LEU A 99 1.42 -8.43 3.31
CA LEU A 99 2.58 -9.18 2.82
C LEU A 99 3.21 -8.51 1.60
N TYR A 100 2.40 -8.04 0.65
CA TYR A 100 2.87 -7.35 -0.55
C TYR A 100 3.59 -6.04 -0.19
N ALA A 101 3.04 -5.27 0.75
CA ALA A 101 3.61 -4.01 1.19
C ALA A 101 5.05 -4.18 1.72
N VAL A 102 5.32 -5.23 2.50
CA VAL A 102 6.67 -5.50 3.05
C VAL A 102 7.63 -6.12 2.03
N THR A 103 7.13 -6.96 1.12
CA THR A 103 7.97 -7.70 0.17
C THR A 103 8.31 -6.90 -1.10
N HIS A 104 7.38 -6.06 -1.59
CA HIS A 104 7.50 -5.39 -2.88
C HIS A 104 7.44 -3.85 -2.79
N GLU A 105 6.74 -3.30 -1.79
CA GLU A 105 6.53 -1.84 -1.68
C GLU A 105 7.43 -1.17 -0.62
N GLY A 106 8.35 -1.94 -0.04
CA GLY A 106 9.38 -1.46 0.87
C GLY A 106 8.86 -1.00 2.23
N ALA A 107 7.69 -1.46 2.69
CA ALA A 107 7.21 -1.19 4.04
C ALA A 107 8.17 -1.79 5.08
N ARG A 108 8.51 -1.01 6.11
CA ARG A 108 9.42 -1.38 7.21
C ARG A 108 8.84 -1.10 8.59
N SER A 109 7.56 -0.77 8.68
CA SER A 109 6.85 -0.53 9.93
C SER A 109 5.35 -0.81 9.78
N VAL A 110 4.65 -0.98 10.91
CA VAL A 110 3.17 -1.03 10.95
C VAL A 110 2.56 0.24 10.36
N ASP A 111 3.13 1.41 10.67
CA ASP A 111 2.68 2.71 10.11
C ASP A 111 2.83 2.78 8.59
N ASP A 112 3.93 2.25 8.02
CA ASP A 112 4.13 2.22 6.58
C ASP A 112 2.96 1.48 5.89
N VAL A 113 2.53 0.35 6.48
CA VAL A 113 1.42 -0.45 5.96
C VAL A 113 0.09 0.25 6.17
N LEU A 114 -0.26 0.61 7.41
CA LEU A 114 -1.59 1.10 7.77
C LEU A 114 -1.88 2.53 7.26
N SER A 115 -0.86 3.37 7.18
CA SER A 115 -1.01 4.80 6.82
C SER A 115 -0.64 5.13 5.38
N ARG A 116 0.25 4.35 4.73
CA ARG A 116 0.84 4.75 3.44
C ARG A 116 0.65 3.74 2.31
N ARG A 117 0.71 2.43 2.58
CA ARG A 117 0.49 1.37 1.57
C ARG A 117 -0.97 0.94 1.50
N THR A 118 -1.68 1.13 2.60
CA THR A 118 -3.14 1.03 2.68
C THR A 118 -3.74 2.38 3.05
N ARG A 119 -5.07 2.49 3.03
CA ARG A 119 -5.78 3.66 3.60
C ARG A 119 -6.52 3.31 4.89
N ILE A 120 -6.10 2.24 5.57
CA ILE A 120 -6.79 1.73 6.76
C ILE A 120 -6.80 2.79 7.87
N ASN A 121 -5.69 3.53 8.07
CA ASN A 121 -5.62 4.62 9.04
C ASN A 121 -6.73 5.67 8.85
N PHE A 122 -7.20 5.87 7.61
CA PHE A 122 -8.25 6.83 7.28
C PHE A 122 -9.66 6.22 7.22
N GLU A 123 -9.78 4.97 6.74
CA GLU A 123 -11.08 4.34 6.47
C GLU A 123 -11.64 3.55 7.66
N ALA A 124 -10.77 2.99 8.50
CA ALA A 124 -11.19 2.23 9.67
C ALA A 124 -11.61 3.18 10.81
N LYS A 125 -12.66 2.80 11.55
CA LYS A 125 -13.23 3.63 12.63
C LYS A 125 -12.24 3.90 13.77
N ASP A 126 -11.38 2.93 14.05
CA ASP A 126 -10.32 2.96 15.06
C ASP A 126 -8.95 3.24 14.41
N GLN A 127 -8.95 3.73 13.17
CA GLN A 127 -7.74 3.97 12.38
C GLN A 127 -6.87 2.70 12.25
N GLY A 128 -7.45 1.49 12.36
CA GLY A 128 -6.70 0.24 12.21
C GLY A 128 -5.92 -0.20 13.45
N LEU A 129 -6.14 0.43 14.61
CA LEU A 129 -5.54 0.00 15.88
C LEU A 129 -5.84 -1.47 16.20
N GLY A 130 -7.07 -1.93 15.94
CA GLY A 130 -7.50 -3.31 16.22
C GLY A 130 -6.80 -4.39 15.39
N VAL A 131 -6.06 -4.02 14.34
CA VAL A 131 -5.28 -4.97 13.51
C VAL A 131 -3.78 -4.69 13.54
N ALA A 132 -3.31 -3.74 14.36
CA ALA A 132 -1.91 -3.35 14.39
C ALA A 132 -0.98 -4.51 14.79
N GLU A 133 -1.39 -5.34 15.76
CA GLU A 133 -0.64 -6.53 16.18
C GLU A 133 -0.56 -7.58 15.07
N GLU A 134 -1.68 -7.91 14.42
CA GLU A 134 -1.71 -8.88 13.30
C GLU A 134 -0.85 -8.40 12.12
N VAL A 135 -0.88 -7.09 11.82
CA VAL A 135 0.00 -6.50 10.82
C VAL A 135 1.46 -6.62 11.22
N ALA A 136 1.80 -6.38 12.48
CA ALA A 136 3.16 -6.53 12.98
C ALA A 136 3.66 -7.99 12.93
N GLU A 137 2.79 -8.96 13.14
CA GLU A 137 3.11 -10.39 13.00
C GLU A 137 3.48 -10.72 11.54
N ILE A 138 2.64 -10.34 10.58
CA ILE A 138 2.88 -10.59 9.14
C ILE A 138 4.18 -9.92 8.67
N ILE A 139 4.36 -8.63 9.00
CA ILE A 139 5.58 -7.89 8.63
C ILE A 139 6.80 -8.49 9.33
N GLY A 140 6.66 -8.84 10.61
CA GLY A 140 7.73 -9.34 11.45
C GLY A 140 8.28 -10.69 10.99
N GLU A 141 7.41 -11.59 10.50
CA GLU A 141 7.83 -12.87 9.92
C GLU A 141 8.75 -12.65 8.70
N VAL A 142 8.38 -11.69 7.84
CA VAL A 142 9.14 -11.38 6.60
C VAL A 142 10.46 -10.68 6.91
N LEU A 143 10.46 -9.72 7.84
CA LEU A 143 11.64 -8.93 8.18
C LEU A 143 12.55 -9.58 9.23
N GLY A 144 12.14 -10.72 9.81
CA GLY A 144 12.88 -11.40 10.87
C GLY A 144 12.91 -10.59 12.17
N TRP A 145 11.80 -9.93 12.52
CA TRP A 145 11.71 -9.15 13.75
C TRP A 145 11.70 -10.03 15.00
N SER A 146 12.34 -9.52 16.05
CA SER A 146 12.09 -9.97 17.41
C SER A 146 10.73 -9.48 17.91
N GLU A 147 10.20 -10.14 18.95
CA GLU A 147 8.97 -9.71 19.62
C GLU A 147 9.04 -8.24 20.10
N SER A 148 10.21 -7.79 20.55
CA SER A 148 10.44 -6.40 20.96
C SER A 148 10.31 -5.43 19.79
N GLN A 149 10.82 -5.79 18.61
CA GLN A 149 10.70 -4.94 17.41
C GLN A 149 9.25 -4.84 16.93
N ALA A 150 8.51 -5.96 16.91
CA ALA A 150 7.09 -5.96 16.57
C ALA A 150 6.29 -5.06 17.54
N LYS A 151 6.48 -5.24 18.85
CA LYS A 151 5.83 -4.40 19.87
C LYS A 151 6.18 -2.92 19.76
N ASN A 152 7.44 -2.59 19.50
CA ASN A 152 7.85 -1.20 19.31
C ASN A 152 7.19 -0.59 18.06
N SER A 153 7.12 -1.33 16.95
CA SER A 153 6.46 -0.81 15.74
C SER A 153 4.96 -0.59 15.94
N VAL A 154 4.28 -1.43 16.73
CA VAL A 154 2.87 -1.22 17.10
C VAL A 154 2.74 0.02 17.98
N LYS A 155 3.57 0.13 19.03
CA LYS A 155 3.56 1.27 19.94
C LYS A 155 3.79 2.61 19.22
N ASP A 156 4.75 2.64 18.30
CA ASP A 156 5.04 3.83 17.49
C ASP A 156 3.83 4.24 16.66
N TYR A 157 3.09 3.27 16.10
CA TYR A 157 1.85 3.53 15.37
C TYR A 157 0.73 4.06 16.28
N GLU A 158 0.53 3.47 17.45
CA GLU A 158 -0.44 3.93 18.45
C GLU A 158 -0.18 5.38 18.86
N GLU A 159 1.08 5.75 19.08
CA GLU A 159 1.47 7.13 19.40
C GLU A 159 1.12 8.10 18.26
N GLN A 160 1.32 7.72 16.99
CA GLN A 160 0.91 8.55 15.85
C GLN A 160 -0.61 8.75 15.81
N VAL A 161 -1.38 7.69 16.02
CA VAL A 161 -2.85 7.74 16.03
C VAL A 161 -3.37 8.65 17.14
N LEU A 162 -2.77 8.60 18.34
CA LEU A 162 -3.10 9.49 19.45
C LEU A 162 -2.83 10.96 19.09
N VAL A 163 -1.64 11.25 18.54
CA VAL A 163 -1.28 12.62 18.11
C VAL A 163 -2.25 13.15 17.05
N GLN A 164 -2.64 12.31 16.08
CA GLN A 164 -3.61 12.67 15.04
C GLN A 164 -5.00 12.95 15.64
N SER A 165 -5.46 12.10 16.56
CA SER A 165 -6.75 12.25 17.24
C SER A 165 -6.81 13.52 18.07
N ASP A 166 -5.76 13.83 18.83
CA ASP A 166 -5.67 15.06 19.62
C ASP A 166 -5.65 16.31 18.74
N ALA A 167 -4.91 16.27 17.63
CA ALA A 167 -4.88 17.37 16.66
C ALA A 167 -6.25 17.60 16.02
N LEU A 168 -6.97 16.53 15.68
CA LEU A 168 -8.33 16.61 15.14
C LEU A 168 -9.31 17.18 16.17
N ALA A 169 -9.29 16.69 17.41
CA ALA A 169 -10.14 17.17 18.49
C ALA A 169 -9.92 18.67 18.74
N LYS A 170 -8.66 19.11 18.77
CA LYS A 170 -8.29 20.52 18.89
C LYS A 170 -8.87 21.35 17.74
N THR A 171 -8.67 20.91 16.49
CA THR A 171 -9.17 21.60 15.30
C THR A 171 -10.70 21.73 15.32
N LEU A 172 -11.41 20.65 15.69
CA LEU A 172 -12.86 20.66 15.81
C LEU A 172 -13.34 21.62 16.89
N SER A 173 -12.66 21.66 18.04
CA SER A 173 -12.99 22.58 19.14
C SER A 173 -12.74 24.06 18.81
N GLU A 174 -11.76 24.36 17.94
CA GLU A 174 -11.45 25.72 17.48
C GLU A 174 -12.39 26.18 16.36
N SER A 175 -13.05 25.24 15.67
CA SER A 175 -13.99 25.50 14.58
C SER A 175 -15.47 25.58 14.99
N ALA A 176 -15.77 25.27 16.26
CA ALA A 176 -17.12 25.25 16.85
C ALA A 176 -17.41 26.54 17.61
#